data_AF-A0AA88XSV7-F1
#
_entry.id   AF-A0AA88XSV7-F1
#
_cell.length_a   1.000
_cell.length_b   1.000
_cell.length_c   1.000
_cell.angle_alpha   90.00
_cell.angle_beta   90.00
_cell.angle_gamma   90.00
#
_symmetry.space_group_name_H-M   'P 1'
#
loop_
_entity.id
_entity.type
_entity.pdbx_description
1 polymer ?
#
loop_
_entity_poly.entity_id
_entity_poly.type
_entity_poly.pdbx_seq_one_letter_code
_entity_poly.pdbx_strand_id
1 'polypeptide(L)'
;MNLTFDRALEVSRLNVTTVEVPDEFELLGNEIAVKSVRITSDREIFVYAANARPYSGDMFLVYPTTRIGQNYIVAAMESDINVNVNVPFVAVAAVNNETLVTFHFKSNVTIAFTNGQSFSGNVFSIELYQYEVVHIKHFELSGTIIIADMDIVVVSGSTCFRDASYYGITTKDHVAEQLLPVKYMSKKYIVVPSSVNDTESGEIVRIYSTESETNIIQEYNGSTNSYVLHEVGDSIDFFLTLSSASIFTADKDISVVQFGVSSTHLGDPYMLLTTPFNAFMRSYEFLTFANYNYESISHRLVLIANNVATESTFLDILQLNPMDWTSIGKNFFINIPISEGAHKVYTLADGGFLWGFIYGRKTHSGYASSIGRYLCETGNCPVKYIVHAYSNKIF
;
A
#
# COMPACT_ATOMS: atom_id res chain seq x y z
N MET A 1 -15.50 -3.00 -26.20
CA MET A 1 -16.11 -4.30 -25.92
C MET A 1 -16.66 -4.21 -24.52
N ASN A 2 -17.97 -4.38 -24.28
CA ASN A 2 -18.50 -4.34 -22.92
C ASN A 2 -18.03 -5.61 -22.20
N LEU A 3 -17.04 -5.48 -21.32
CA LEU A 3 -16.62 -6.56 -20.45
C LEU A 3 -17.72 -6.76 -19.40
N THR A 4 -18.40 -7.90 -19.44
CA THR A 4 -19.37 -8.29 -18.41
C THR A 4 -18.76 -9.35 -17.53
N PHE A 5 -18.31 -8.94 -16.35
CA PHE A 5 -17.88 -9.83 -15.27
C PHE A 5 -18.80 -9.62 -14.07
N ASP A 6 -19.62 -10.62 -13.78
CA ASP A 6 -20.52 -10.64 -12.62
C ASP A 6 -20.42 -12.02 -11.93
N ARG A 7 -20.28 -11.98 -10.61
CA ARG A 7 -20.09 -13.15 -9.73
C ARG A 7 -20.74 -12.87 -8.38
N ALA A 8 -21.62 -13.77 -7.96
CA ALA A 8 -22.17 -13.81 -6.61
C ALA A 8 -21.61 -15.03 -5.88
N LEU A 9 -21.13 -14.84 -4.65
CA LEU A 9 -20.46 -15.86 -3.84
C LEU A 9 -20.89 -15.71 -2.38
N GLU A 10 -20.99 -16.84 -1.67
CA GLU A 10 -21.13 -16.83 -0.21
C GLU A 10 -19.75 -16.87 0.43
N VAL A 11 -19.50 -15.96 1.36
CA VAL A 11 -18.22 -15.84 2.06
C VAL A 11 -18.44 -16.07 3.55
N SER A 12 -17.68 -16.99 4.12
CA SER A 12 -17.70 -17.28 5.55
C SER A 12 -16.62 -16.48 6.29
N ARG A 13 -16.92 -16.08 7.54
CA ARG A 13 -15.97 -15.39 8.41
C ARG A 13 -14.69 -16.20 8.60
N LEU A 14 -13.53 -15.53 8.52
CA LEU A 14 -12.20 -16.14 8.65
C LEU A 14 -11.94 -17.30 7.66
N ASN A 15 -12.69 -17.36 6.56
CA ASN A 15 -12.38 -18.22 5.42
C ASN A 15 -11.94 -17.33 4.25
N VAL A 16 -10.95 -17.81 3.50
CA VAL A 16 -10.49 -17.14 2.29
C VAL A 16 -11.40 -17.60 1.14
N THR A 17 -12.04 -16.65 0.47
CA THR A 17 -12.71 -16.88 -0.81
C THR A 17 -11.94 -16.13 -1.89
N THR A 18 -11.40 -16.86 -2.85
CA THR A 18 -10.64 -16.31 -3.98
C THR A 18 -11.55 -16.11 -5.18
N VAL A 19 -11.49 -14.92 -5.78
CA VAL A 19 -12.20 -14.59 -7.01
C VAL A 19 -11.18 -14.27 -8.09
N GLU A 20 -11.10 -15.11 -9.13
CA GLU A 20 -10.27 -14.83 -10.30
C GLU A 20 -10.94 -13.79 -11.20
N VAL A 21 -10.28 -12.64 -11.35
CA VAL A 21 -10.65 -11.55 -12.24
C VAL A 21 -10.10 -11.89 -13.63
N PRO A 22 -10.92 -11.81 -14.70
CA PRO A 22 -10.48 -12.15 -16.04
C PRO A 22 -9.33 -11.27 -16.54
N ASP A 23 -8.46 -11.86 -17.34
CA ASP A 23 -7.29 -11.21 -17.92
C ASP A 23 -7.61 -9.93 -18.71
N GLU A 24 -8.82 -9.81 -19.25
CA GLU A 24 -9.25 -8.64 -20.01
C GLU A 24 -9.38 -7.36 -19.17
N PHE A 25 -9.37 -7.49 -17.83
CA PHE A 25 -9.38 -6.36 -16.90
C PHE A 25 -7.97 -5.78 -16.63
N GLU A 26 -6.90 -6.40 -17.13
CA GLU A 26 -5.54 -5.85 -17.02
C GLU A 26 -5.40 -4.52 -17.78
N LEU A 27 -4.74 -3.54 -17.16
CA LEU A 27 -4.40 -2.26 -17.77
C LEU A 27 -3.03 -2.37 -18.48
N LEU A 28 -3.03 -2.29 -19.81
CA LEU A 28 -1.88 -2.59 -20.67
C LEU A 28 -0.97 -1.38 -20.91
N GLY A 29 -1.45 -0.17 -20.64
CA GLY A 29 -0.62 1.03 -20.65
C GLY A 29 -1.43 2.30 -20.55
N ASN A 30 -0.98 3.35 -21.23
CA ASN A 30 -1.68 4.62 -21.24
C ASN A 30 -3.03 4.45 -21.95
N GLU A 31 -4.09 4.20 -21.21
CA GLU A 31 -5.41 3.88 -21.76
C GLU A 31 -6.52 4.45 -20.89
N ILE A 32 -7.69 4.58 -21.51
CA ILE A 32 -8.95 4.85 -20.82
C ILE A 32 -9.84 3.66 -21.14
N ALA A 33 -10.26 2.92 -20.11
CA ALA A 33 -10.97 1.65 -20.31
C ALA A 33 -11.95 1.35 -19.17
N VAL A 34 -13.05 0.66 -19.50
CA VAL A 34 -14.02 0.13 -18.52
C VAL A 34 -13.48 -1.19 -17.95
N LYS A 35 -12.56 -1.09 -16.98
CA LYS A 35 -11.81 -2.23 -16.41
C LYS A 35 -11.72 -2.22 -14.88
N SER A 36 -12.54 -1.43 -14.19
CA SER A 36 -12.64 -1.55 -12.72
C SER A 36 -13.72 -2.55 -12.31
N VAL A 37 -13.54 -3.15 -11.13
CA VAL A 37 -14.46 -4.14 -10.57
C VAL A 37 -15.13 -3.56 -9.33
N ARG A 38 -16.46 -3.63 -9.27
CA ARG A 38 -17.23 -3.25 -8.08
C ARG A 38 -17.58 -4.48 -7.27
N ILE A 39 -17.17 -4.49 -6.01
CA ILE A 39 -17.56 -5.51 -5.04
C ILE A 39 -18.69 -4.95 -4.17
N THR A 40 -19.75 -5.74 -4.00
CA THR A 40 -20.85 -5.42 -3.08
C THR A 40 -21.05 -6.57 -2.12
N SER A 41 -21.43 -6.27 -0.88
CA SER A 41 -21.70 -7.26 0.15
C SER A 41 -22.84 -6.77 1.04
N ASP A 42 -23.61 -7.70 1.58
CA ASP A 42 -24.64 -7.47 2.59
C ASP A 42 -24.04 -7.26 4.00
N ARG A 43 -22.73 -7.48 4.15
CA ARG A 43 -21.95 -7.30 5.37
C ARG A 43 -20.67 -6.51 5.10
N GLU A 44 -20.07 -5.98 6.15
CA GLU A 44 -18.76 -5.37 6.03
C GLU A 44 -17.69 -6.46 5.85
N ILE A 45 -16.85 -6.29 4.82
CA ILE A 45 -15.80 -7.22 4.41
C ILE A 45 -14.47 -6.48 4.24
N PHE A 46 -13.35 -7.18 4.46
CA PHE A 46 -12.05 -6.77 3.94
C PHE A 46 -11.81 -7.39 2.59
N VAL A 47 -11.29 -6.63 1.64
CA VAL A 47 -10.90 -7.16 0.33
C VAL A 47 -9.41 -6.92 0.17
N TYR A 48 -8.68 -7.96 -0.22
CA TYR A 48 -7.32 -7.82 -0.72
C TYR A 48 -7.33 -8.03 -2.23
N ALA A 49 -6.67 -7.15 -2.96
CA ALA A 49 -6.41 -7.31 -4.38
C ALA A 49 -4.98 -7.84 -4.56
N ALA A 50 -4.85 -8.97 -5.24
CA ALA A 50 -3.58 -9.61 -5.51
C ALA A 50 -3.28 -9.64 -7.00
N ASN A 51 -2.08 -9.20 -7.34
CA ASN A 51 -1.45 -9.37 -8.65
C ASN A 51 -0.46 -10.53 -8.55
N ALA A 52 -0.59 -11.55 -9.39
CA ALA A 52 0.41 -12.62 -9.42
C ALA A 52 0.69 -13.12 -10.83
N ARG A 53 1.98 -13.27 -11.14
CA ARG A 53 2.48 -13.98 -12.32
C ARG A 53 3.61 -14.92 -11.89
N PRO A 54 4.09 -15.82 -12.77
CA PRO A 54 5.34 -16.50 -12.51
C PRO A 54 6.44 -15.48 -12.18
N TYR A 55 7.05 -15.62 -11.01
CA TYR A 55 8.15 -14.79 -10.51
C TYR A 55 7.84 -13.30 -10.28
N SER A 56 6.58 -12.97 -9.99
CA SER A 56 6.16 -11.60 -9.65
C SER A 56 4.87 -11.66 -8.84
N GLY A 57 4.79 -10.95 -7.73
CA GLY A 57 3.58 -10.93 -6.91
C GLY A 57 3.52 -9.69 -6.04
N ASP A 58 2.31 -9.16 -5.86
CA ASP A 58 2.05 -8.16 -4.84
C ASP A 58 0.59 -8.17 -4.42
N MET A 59 0.27 -7.60 -3.26
CA MET A 59 -1.07 -7.56 -2.75
C MET A 59 -1.32 -6.35 -1.87
N PHE A 60 -2.41 -5.64 -2.15
CA PHE A 60 -2.81 -4.47 -1.37
C PHE A 60 -4.21 -4.61 -0.79
N LEU A 61 -4.47 -3.86 0.29
CA LEU A 61 -5.79 -3.74 0.88
C LEU A 61 -6.66 -2.82 0.03
N VAL A 62 -7.86 -3.29 -0.33
CA VAL A 62 -8.85 -2.51 -1.08
C VAL A 62 -9.75 -1.75 -0.10
N TYR A 63 -9.88 -0.45 -0.30
CA TYR A 63 -10.75 0.39 0.54
C TYR A 63 -12.18 0.43 0.01
N PRO A 64 -13.19 0.37 0.90
CA PRO A 64 -14.59 0.49 0.49
C PRO A 64 -14.87 1.89 -0.07
N THR A 65 -15.89 1.99 -0.93
CA THR A 65 -16.31 3.27 -1.54
C THR A 65 -16.79 4.32 -0.54
N THR A 66 -17.03 3.95 0.72
CA THR A 66 -17.30 4.89 1.82
C THR A 66 -16.03 5.53 2.41
N ARG A 67 -14.84 5.08 1.99
CA ARG A 67 -13.52 5.49 2.51
C ARG A 67 -12.56 5.93 1.41
N ILE A 68 -13.09 6.26 0.24
CA ILE A 68 -12.35 6.94 -0.82
C ILE A 68 -12.62 8.45 -0.75
N GLY A 69 -12.06 9.23 -1.68
CA GLY A 69 -12.14 10.68 -1.65
C GLY A 69 -11.84 11.30 -3.01
N GLN A 70 -11.52 12.59 -2.97
CA GLN A 70 -11.32 13.43 -4.16
C GLN A 70 -9.86 13.86 -4.38
N ASN A 71 -9.07 13.91 -3.31
CA ASN A 71 -7.72 14.48 -3.32
C ASN A 71 -6.69 13.41 -2.95
N TYR A 72 -5.72 13.17 -3.82
CA TYR A 72 -4.68 12.14 -3.66
C TYR A 72 -3.31 12.68 -4.05
N ILE A 73 -2.27 12.05 -3.51
CA ILE A 73 -0.87 12.26 -3.90
C ILE A 73 -0.35 10.94 -4.42
N VAL A 74 0.09 10.91 -5.67
CA VAL A 74 0.60 9.69 -6.30
C VAL A 74 1.89 9.26 -5.61
N ALA A 75 1.90 8.03 -5.09
CA ALA A 75 3.09 7.42 -4.54
C ALA A 75 3.65 6.39 -5.51
N ALA A 76 4.86 6.63 -5.98
CA ALA A 76 5.58 5.68 -6.80
C ALA A 76 7.08 5.88 -6.61
N MET A 77 7.84 4.82 -6.77
CA MET A 77 9.29 4.91 -6.76
C MET A 77 9.81 4.84 -8.18
N GLU A 78 10.40 5.96 -8.61
CA GLU A 78 11.25 6.01 -9.78
C GLU A 78 12.52 5.22 -9.50
N SER A 79 13.02 4.53 -10.52
CA SER A 79 14.30 3.83 -10.44
C SER A 79 15.20 4.30 -11.57
N ASP A 80 16.50 4.09 -11.40
CA ASP A 80 17.58 4.51 -12.30
C ASP A 80 17.16 4.76 -13.77
N ILE A 81 17.17 6.04 -14.11
CA ILE A 81 16.77 6.62 -15.40
C ILE A 81 17.59 6.05 -16.57
N ASN A 82 18.75 5.46 -16.28
CA ASN A 82 19.66 4.93 -17.31
C ASN A 82 19.18 3.64 -17.98
N VAL A 83 18.09 3.02 -17.50
CA VAL A 83 17.71 1.68 -17.94
C VAL A 83 16.36 1.63 -18.66
N ASN A 84 15.52 2.68 -18.70
CA ASN A 84 14.25 2.72 -19.46
C ASN A 84 13.27 1.54 -19.20
N VAL A 85 13.48 0.71 -18.17
CA VAL A 85 12.69 -0.53 -17.97
C VAL A 85 11.57 -0.39 -16.93
N ASN A 86 11.53 0.73 -16.21
CA ASN A 86 10.76 0.86 -14.97
C ASN A 86 9.88 2.10 -15.06
N VAL A 87 8.59 1.91 -15.32
CA VAL A 87 7.66 3.02 -15.50
C VAL A 87 6.71 3.02 -14.30
N PRO A 88 6.82 4.01 -13.39
CA PRO A 88 5.77 4.33 -12.44
C PRO A 88 4.43 4.39 -13.15
N PHE A 89 3.37 4.03 -12.43
CA PHE A 89 2.03 4.14 -12.95
C PHE A 89 1.06 4.68 -11.91
N VAL A 90 -0.03 5.24 -12.43
CA VAL A 90 -1.22 5.56 -11.67
C VAL A 90 -2.45 5.15 -12.47
N ALA A 91 -3.39 4.48 -11.80
CA ALA A 91 -4.70 4.13 -12.30
C ALA A 91 -5.76 4.82 -11.45
N VAL A 92 -6.65 5.58 -12.08
CA VAL A 92 -7.75 6.28 -11.41
C VAL A 92 -9.08 5.78 -11.96
N ALA A 93 -9.91 5.21 -11.09
CA ALA A 93 -11.22 4.69 -11.44
C ALA A 93 -12.34 5.58 -10.90
N ALA A 94 -13.33 5.87 -11.74
CA ALA A 94 -14.51 6.63 -11.36
C ALA A 94 -15.62 5.72 -10.80
N VAL A 95 -16.22 6.16 -9.69
CA VAL A 95 -17.34 5.47 -9.03
C VAL A 95 -18.69 5.97 -9.54
N ASN A 96 -18.74 7.20 -10.04
CA ASN A 96 -19.93 7.85 -10.59
C ASN A 96 -19.69 8.25 -12.05
N ASN A 97 -20.78 8.49 -12.78
CA ASN A 97 -20.68 9.04 -14.13
C ASN A 97 -20.23 10.51 -14.08
N GLU A 98 -19.64 10.98 -15.19
CA GLU A 98 -19.29 12.39 -15.38
C GLU A 98 -18.38 12.92 -14.26
N THR A 99 -17.45 12.08 -13.77
CA THR A 99 -16.47 12.48 -12.75
C THR A 99 -15.30 13.18 -13.44
N LEU A 100 -15.07 14.45 -13.13
CA LEU A 100 -13.94 15.22 -13.65
C LEU A 100 -12.72 14.98 -12.76
N VAL A 101 -11.68 14.38 -13.32
CA VAL A 101 -10.39 14.14 -12.65
C VAL A 101 -9.32 15.05 -13.25
N THR A 102 -8.57 15.74 -12.41
CA THR A 102 -7.46 16.61 -12.79
C THR A 102 -6.16 16.17 -12.13
N PHE A 103 -5.14 15.93 -12.94
CA PHE A 103 -3.78 15.59 -12.55
C PHE A 103 -2.91 16.85 -12.61
N HIS A 104 -2.20 17.14 -11.53
CA HIS A 104 -1.18 18.19 -11.44
C HIS A 104 0.18 17.53 -11.29
N PHE A 105 0.89 17.38 -12.42
CA PHE A 105 2.24 16.83 -12.46
C PHE A 105 3.25 17.87 -11.96
N LYS A 106 4.37 17.40 -11.39
CA LYS A 106 5.45 18.29 -10.91
C LYS A 106 6.21 18.98 -12.04
N SER A 107 6.23 18.37 -13.22
CA SER A 107 6.90 18.85 -14.41
C SER A 107 6.02 18.63 -15.64
N ASN A 108 6.42 19.19 -16.78
CA ASN A 108 5.71 18.97 -18.04
C ASN A 108 5.95 17.53 -18.52
N VAL A 109 4.89 16.74 -18.60
CA VAL A 109 4.92 15.37 -19.12
C VAL A 109 4.33 15.33 -20.53
N THR A 110 4.62 14.25 -21.26
CA THR A 110 3.93 13.94 -22.52
C THR A 110 3.40 12.51 -22.46
N ILE A 111 2.10 12.37 -22.61
CA ILE A 111 1.38 11.11 -22.48
C ILE A 111 0.65 10.85 -23.79
N ALA A 112 0.96 9.72 -24.44
CA ALA A 112 0.21 9.22 -25.59
C ALA A 112 -0.68 8.06 -25.15
N PHE A 113 -1.98 8.18 -25.37
CA PHE A 113 -2.98 7.16 -25.07
C PHE A 113 -3.17 6.21 -26.26
N THR A 114 -3.56 4.97 -25.96
CA THR A 114 -3.79 3.90 -26.96
C THR A 114 -4.91 4.23 -27.96
N ASN A 115 -5.84 5.11 -27.60
CA ASN A 115 -6.92 5.59 -28.48
C ASN A 115 -6.47 6.70 -29.46
N GLY A 116 -5.18 7.06 -29.47
CA GLY A 116 -4.61 8.10 -30.32
C GLY A 116 -4.70 9.52 -29.76
N GLN A 117 -5.31 9.70 -28.59
CA GLN A 117 -5.25 10.98 -27.87
C GLN A 117 -3.85 11.18 -27.27
N SER A 118 -3.43 12.43 -27.16
CA SER A 118 -2.17 12.79 -26.51
C SER A 118 -2.34 14.03 -25.66
N PHE A 119 -1.58 14.10 -24.57
CA PHE A 119 -1.49 15.23 -23.68
C PHE A 119 -0.03 15.67 -23.54
N SER A 120 0.22 16.98 -23.52
CA SER A 120 1.52 17.55 -23.16
C SER A 120 1.30 18.76 -22.25
N GLY A 121 1.95 18.78 -21.09
CA GLY A 121 1.84 19.83 -20.09
C GLY A 121 1.98 19.28 -18.67
N ASN A 122 1.70 20.12 -17.67
CA ASN A 122 1.74 19.73 -16.26
C ASN A 122 0.35 19.63 -15.61
N VAL A 123 -0.72 20.00 -16.32
CA VAL A 123 -2.11 19.85 -15.86
C VAL A 123 -2.94 19.12 -16.90
N PHE A 124 -3.43 17.93 -16.56
CA PHE A 124 -4.27 17.09 -17.42
C PHE A 124 -5.62 16.86 -16.75
N SER A 125 -6.71 17.15 -17.45
CA SER A 125 -8.07 16.86 -16.98
C SER A 125 -8.78 15.88 -17.90
N ILE A 126 -9.56 14.98 -17.32
CA ILE A 126 -10.34 13.97 -18.02
C ILE A 126 -11.66 13.73 -17.30
N GLU A 127 -12.74 13.61 -18.07
CA GLU A 127 -14.04 13.16 -17.57
C GLU A 127 -14.10 11.63 -17.69
N LEU A 128 -14.48 10.96 -16.60
CA LEU A 128 -14.62 9.51 -16.51
C LEU A 128 -16.05 9.12 -16.15
N TYR A 129 -16.55 8.07 -16.78
CA TYR A 129 -17.82 7.46 -16.44
C TYR A 129 -17.64 6.34 -15.41
N GLN A 130 -18.74 5.94 -14.75
CA GLN A 130 -18.70 4.87 -13.77
C GLN A 130 -18.05 3.62 -14.38
N TYR A 131 -17.08 3.07 -13.64
CA TYR A 131 -16.25 1.94 -14.00
C TYR A 131 -15.11 2.19 -14.99
N GLU A 132 -15.04 3.37 -15.61
CA GLU A 132 -13.89 3.76 -16.39
C GLU A 132 -12.68 4.02 -15.50
N VAL A 133 -11.53 3.62 -16.04
CA VAL A 133 -10.22 3.81 -15.45
C VAL A 133 -9.37 4.57 -16.45
N VAL A 134 -8.74 5.66 -16.02
CA VAL A 134 -7.59 6.23 -16.73
C VAL A 134 -6.32 5.65 -16.13
N HIS A 135 -5.51 5.02 -16.97
CA HIS A 135 -4.21 4.49 -16.58
C HIS A 135 -3.12 5.32 -17.26
N ILE A 136 -2.15 5.79 -16.48
CA ILE A 136 -1.03 6.59 -16.95
C ILE A 136 0.26 5.95 -16.43
N LYS A 137 1.18 5.67 -17.35
CA LYS A 137 2.55 5.25 -17.10
C LYS A 137 3.49 6.33 -17.60
N HIS A 138 4.24 6.93 -16.68
CA HIS A 138 5.23 7.94 -16.98
C HIS A 138 6.32 7.95 -15.89
N PHE A 139 7.54 8.38 -16.22
CA PHE A 139 8.63 8.41 -15.23
C PHE A 139 8.36 9.46 -14.13
N GLU A 140 7.83 10.62 -14.50
CA GLU A 140 7.61 11.75 -13.59
C GLU A 140 6.22 11.74 -12.92
N LEU A 141 5.78 10.61 -12.36
CA LEU A 141 4.48 10.51 -11.68
C LEU A 141 4.53 10.73 -10.17
N SER A 142 5.67 10.48 -9.53
CA SER A 142 5.80 10.56 -8.07
C SER A 142 5.48 11.96 -7.55
N GLY A 143 4.56 12.05 -6.59
CA GLY A 143 4.11 13.30 -5.98
C GLY A 143 3.15 14.12 -6.86
N THR A 144 2.63 13.55 -7.95
CA THR A 144 1.52 14.15 -8.71
C THR A 144 0.30 14.31 -7.81
N ILE A 145 -0.37 15.47 -7.87
CA ILE A 145 -1.60 15.71 -7.13
C ILE A 145 -2.78 15.39 -8.04
N ILE A 146 -3.71 14.58 -7.53
CA ILE A 146 -4.96 14.24 -8.24
C ILE A 146 -6.11 14.86 -7.47
N ILE A 147 -6.92 15.64 -8.17
CA ILE A 147 -8.11 16.32 -7.66
C ILE A 147 -9.29 15.91 -8.52
N ALA A 148 -10.37 15.48 -7.89
CA ALA A 148 -11.63 15.16 -8.55
C ALA A 148 -12.81 15.92 -7.94
N ASP A 149 -13.87 16.10 -8.71
CA ASP A 149 -15.13 16.68 -8.22
C ASP A 149 -16.03 15.65 -7.50
N MET A 150 -15.79 14.35 -7.74
CA MET A 150 -16.44 13.23 -7.08
C MET A 150 -15.43 12.21 -6.56
N ASP A 151 -15.90 11.31 -5.69
CA ASP A 151 -15.05 10.27 -5.12
C ASP A 151 -14.50 9.31 -6.19
N ILE A 152 -13.19 9.08 -6.15
CA ILE A 152 -12.42 8.23 -7.07
C ILE A 152 -11.61 7.19 -6.30
N VAL A 153 -11.24 6.10 -6.98
CA VAL A 153 -10.24 5.14 -6.49
C VAL A 153 -8.92 5.43 -7.19
N VAL A 154 -7.82 5.49 -6.43
CA VAL A 154 -6.47 5.67 -6.99
C VAL A 154 -5.60 4.48 -6.58
N VAL A 155 -5.02 3.81 -7.55
CA VAL A 155 -3.97 2.80 -7.37
C VAL A 155 -2.71 3.34 -8.04
N SER A 156 -1.57 3.22 -7.37
CA SER A 156 -0.29 3.59 -7.97
C SER A 156 0.81 2.63 -7.57
N GLY A 157 1.89 2.69 -8.31
CA GLY A 157 3.05 1.84 -8.06
C GLY A 157 4.02 1.90 -9.22
N SER A 158 4.72 0.81 -9.44
CA SER A 158 5.72 0.69 -10.51
C SER A 158 5.58 -0.66 -11.17
N THR A 159 5.52 -0.69 -12.51
CA THR A 159 5.34 -1.94 -13.26
C THR A 159 6.51 -2.91 -13.13
N CYS A 160 7.62 -2.39 -12.62
CA CYS A 160 8.91 -3.06 -12.56
C CYS A 160 9.79 -2.28 -11.58
N PHE A 161 9.48 -2.37 -10.29
CA PHE A 161 10.26 -1.74 -9.24
C PHE A 161 11.59 -2.48 -9.04
N ARG A 162 12.70 -1.74 -9.04
CA ARG A 162 14.05 -2.20 -8.73
C ARG A 162 14.83 -1.05 -8.13
N ASP A 163 15.60 -1.30 -7.07
CA ASP A 163 16.65 -0.38 -6.66
C ASP A 163 18.02 -0.92 -7.09
N ALA A 164 18.64 -0.28 -8.07
CA ALA A 164 19.97 -0.62 -8.56
C ALA A 164 21.10 0.06 -7.76
N SER A 165 20.77 1.04 -6.91
CA SER A 165 21.74 1.95 -6.31
C SER A 165 22.42 1.38 -5.06
N TYR A 166 21.76 0.48 -4.33
CA TYR A 166 22.21 0.13 -2.99
C TYR A 166 22.94 -1.22 -2.88
N TYR A 167 22.79 -2.14 -3.85
CA TYR A 167 23.41 -3.47 -3.76
C TYR A 167 23.88 -4.10 -5.09
N GLY A 168 23.84 -3.38 -6.22
CA GLY A 168 24.22 -3.96 -7.52
C GLY A 168 23.29 -5.08 -8.00
N ILE A 169 22.03 -5.07 -7.54
CA ILE A 169 21.04 -6.13 -7.72
C ILE A 169 20.20 -5.91 -8.99
N THR A 170 19.78 -7.01 -9.61
CA THR A 170 19.11 -7.05 -10.92
C THR A 170 17.66 -7.52 -10.90
N THR A 171 17.13 -8.00 -9.77
CA THR A 171 15.73 -8.45 -9.66
C THR A 171 14.76 -7.27 -9.59
N LYS A 172 13.51 -7.51 -9.99
CA LYS A 172 12.49 -6.47 -10.16
C LYS A 172 11.11 -7.10 -10.02
N ASP A 173 10.17 -6.37 -9.45
CA ASP A 173 8.79 -6.86 -9.30
C ASP A 173 7.78 -5.75 -9.58
N HIS A 174 6.59 -6.14 -9.98
CA HIS A 174 5.46 -5.24 -10.02
C HIS A 174 5.02 -4.94 -8.59
N VAL A 175 4.91 -3.66 -8.25
CA VAL A 175 4.37 -3.23 -6.95
C VAL A 175 3.19 -2.29 -7.15
N ALA A 176 2.15 -2.44 -6.34
CA ALA A 176 0.96 -1.62 -6.41
C ALA A 176 0.28 -1.48 -5.05
N GLU A 177 -0.21 -0.27 -4.78
CA GLU A 177 -1.00 0.03 -3.59
C GLU A 177 -2.22 0.87 -3.95
N GLN A 178 -3.37 0.55 -3.36
CA GLN A 178 -4.49 1.47 -3.37
C GLN A 178 -4.18 2.61 -2.41
N LEU A 179 -4.14 3.83 -2.92
CA LEU A 179 -3.84 5.00 -2.12
C LEU A 179 -5.02 5.42 -1.26
N LEU A 180 -4.71 6.07 -0.14
CA LEU A 180 -5.70 6.81 0.62
C LEU A 180 -5.80 8.26 0.14
N PRO A 181 -7.00 8.86 0.19
CA PRO A 181 -7.12 10.29 -0.03
C PRO A 181 -6.44 11.08 1.10
N VAL A 182 -6.01 12.29 0.78
CA VAL A 182 -5.29 13.21 1.69
C VAL A 182 -6.00 13.40 3.03
N LYS A 183 -7.34 13.37 3.05
CA LYS A 183 -8.16 13.49 4.28
C LYS A 183 -7.91 12.41 5.34
N TYR A 184 -7.27 11.30 4.99
CA TYR A 184 -6.89 10.25 5.94
C TYR A 184 -5.40 10.27 6.32
N MET A 185 -4.62 11.22 5.79
CA MET A 185 -3.23 11.38 6.19
C MET A 185 -3.15 12.00 7.60
N SER A 186 -1.96 12.00 8.19
CA SER A 186 -1.77 12.47 9.56
C SER A 186 -0.40 13.09 9.76
N LYS A 187 -0.21 13.68 10.93
CA LYS A 187 1.04 14.33 11.34
C LYS A 187 2.04 13.36 11.96
N LYS A 188 1.64 12.12 12.24
CA LYS A 188 2.49 11.17 12.96
C LYS A 188 2.42 9.75 12.40
N TYR A 189 3.59 9.19 12.12
CA TYR A 189 3.77 7.83 11.62
C TYR A 189 4.87 7.13 12.41
N ILE A 190 4.72 5.81 12.55
CA ILE A 190 5.76 4.93 13.07
C ILE A 190 6.02 3.90 11.98
N VAL A 191 7.26 3.83 11.52
CA VAL A 191 7.68 2.89 10.48
C VAL A 191 8.70 1.94 11.07
N VAL A 192 8.47 0.64 10.84
CA VAL A 192 9.26 -0.46 11.42
C VAL A 192 9.72 -1.38 10.31
N PRO A 193 10.90 -2.01 10.45
CA PRO A 193 11.41 -2.87 9.40
C PRO A 193 10.58 -4.15 9.23
N SER A 194 10.33 -4.56 7.98
CA SER A 194 9.62 -5.82 7.64
C SER A 194 10.42 -7.07 8.01
N SER A 195 11.74 -6.95 8.06
CA SER A 195 12.66 -8.02 8.45
C SER A 195 13.57 -7.56 9.57
N VAL A 196 13.70 -8.38 10.60
CA VAL A 196 14.64 -8.17 11.71
C VAL A 196 15.74 -9.22 11.58
N ASN A 197 17.00 -8.79 11.57
CA ASN A 197 18.21 -9.62 11.41
C ASN A 197 18.54 -10.09 9.98
N ASP A 198 17.94 -9.49 8.97
CA ASP A 198 18.43 -9.63 7.60
C ASP A 198 19.53 -8.57 7.36
N THR A 199 20.65 -8.97 6.74
CA THR A 199 21.80 -8.08 6.47
C THR A 199 21.95 -7.78 4.99
N GLU A 200 21.09 -8.34 4.14
CA GLU A 200 21.20 -8.29 2.70
C GLU A 200 20.03 -7.54 2.03
N SER A 201 18.98 -7.17 2.79
CA SER A 201 17.89 -6.31 2.32
C SER A 201 17.91 -4.91 2.95
N GLY A 202 17.09 -4.01 2.42
CA GLY A 202 16.93 -2.66 2.93
C GLY A 202 15.54 -2.13 2.61
N GLU A 203 15.17 -1.02 3.24
CA GLU A 203 13.86 -0.41 3.02
C GLU A 203 13.98 1.09 2.88
N ILE A 204 13.22 1.61 1.93
CA ILE A 204 13.13 3.04 1.67
C ILE A 204 11.78 3.51 2.18
N VAL A 205 11.79 4.50 3.05
CA VAL A 205 10.59 5.21 3.47
C VAL A 205 10.54 6.52 2.73
N ARG A 206 9.54 6.69 1.88
CA ARG A 206 9.27 7.94 1.19
C ARG A 206 8.16 8.68 1.91
N ILE A 207 8.40 9.94 2.22
CA ILE A 207 7.40 10.83 2.82
C ILE A 207 7.05 11.92 1.82
N TYR A 208 5.75 12.12 1.61
CA TYR A 208 5.20 13.20 0.77
C TYR A 208 4.52 14.27 1.63
N SER A 209 4.71 15.55 1.26
CA SER A 209 3.98 16.68 1.83
C SER A 209 2.57 16.79 1.25
N THR A 210 1.57 16.99 2.11
CA THR A 210 0.20 17.30 1.65
C THR A 210 -0.05 18.79 1.41
N GLU A 211 0.87 19.63 1.89
CA GLU A 211 0.83 21.08 1.82
C GLU A 211 2.26 21.62 1.68
N SER A 212 2.42 22.77 1.01
CA SER A 212 3.70 23.49 0.93
C SER A 212 4.23 23.85 2.32
N GLU A 213 5.55 23.99 2.47
CA GLU A 213 6.25 24.31 3.73
C GLU A 213 5.88 23.36 4.89
N THR A 214 6.03 22.06 4.67
CA THR A 214 5.80 21.01 5.68
C THR A 214 7.10 20.68 6.40
N ASN A 215 7.14 20.84 7.72
CA ASN A 215 8.27 20.51 8.57
C ASN A 215 8.14 19.06 9.07
N ILE A 216 9.19 18.26 8.91
CA ILE A 216 9.23 16.85 9.34
C ILE A 216 10.38 16.66 10.32
N ILE A 217 10.07 16.02 11.45
CA ILE A 217 11.01 15.55 12.46
C ILE A 217 11.06 14.03 12.39
N GLN A 218 12.27 13.49 12.19
CA GLN A 218 12.54 12.05 12.29
C GLN A 218 13.27 11.76 13.61
N GLU A 219 12.72 10.84 14.39
CA GLU A 219 13.44 10.18 15.49
C GLU A 219 13.93 8.80 15.01
N TYR A 220 15.25 8.60 15.01
CA TYR A 220 15.87 7.37 14.53
C TYR A 220 17.20 7.10 15.26
N ASN A 221 17.35 5.91 15.85
CA ASN A 221 18.57 5.49 16.56
C ASN A 221 19.10 6.50 17.61
N GLY A 222 18.18 7.12 18.35
CA GLY A 222 18.51 8.13 19.37
C GLY A 222 18.88 9.51 18.82
N SER A 223 18.91 9.66 17.50
CA SER A 223 19.09 10.95 16.82
C SER A 223 17.75 11.56 16.43
N THR A 224 17.71 12.89 16.41
CA THR A 224 16.58 13.67 15.91
C THR A 224 17.04 14.53 14.75
N ASN A 225 16.44 14.33 13.58
CA ASN A 225 16.73 15.07 12.36
C ASN A 225 15.50 15.87 11.91
N SER A 226 15.72 17.04 11.31
CA SER A 226 14.65 17.91 10.81
C SER A 226 14.80 18.15 9.31
N TYR A 227 13.67 18.16 8.62
CA TYR A 227 13.57 18.33 7.17
C TYR A 227 12.42 19.27 6.83
N VAL A 228 12.49 19.91 5.67
CA VAL A 228 11.43 20.79 5.16
C VAL A 228 11.12 20.38 3.74
N LEU A 229 9.84 20.21 3.43
CA LEU A 229 9.32 20.02 2.08
C LEU A 229 8.62 21.31 1.67
N HIS A 230 9.05 21.91 0.56
CA HIS A 230 8.69 23.28 0.21
C HIS A 230 7.37 23.36 -0.54
N GLU A 231 7.10 22.41 -1.43
CA GLU A 231 5.88 22.38 -2.24
C GLU A 231 4.97 21.20 -1.89
N VAL A 232 3.70 21.27 -2.29
CA VAL A 232 2.78 20.14 -2.18
C VAL A 232 3.24 18.98 -3.09
N GLY A 233 3.18 17.76 -2.56
CA GLY A 233 3.67 16.57 -3.27
C GLY A 233 5.18 16.42 -3.27
N ASP A 234 5.96 17.37 -2.74
CA ASP A 234 7.39 17.18 -2.46
C ASP A 234 7.62 15.93 -1.63
N SER A 235 8.76 15.28 -1.87
CA SER A 235 9.08 14.02 -1.24
C SER A 235 10.52 13.94 -0.77
N ILE A 236 10.73 13.20 0.31
CA ILE A 236 12.06 12.88 0.83
C ILE A 236 12.12 11.39 1.18
N ASP A 237 13.28 10.78 0.91
CA ASP A 237 13.54 9.37 1.15
C ASP A 237 14.42 9.18 2.38
N PHE A 238 14.07 8.19 3.18
CA PHE A 238 14.83 7.72 4.34
C PHE A 238 15.17 6.26 4.16
N PHE A 239 16.41 5.90 4.46
CA PHE A 239 16.82 4.50 4.50
C PHE A 239 16.63 3.95 5.91
N LEU A 240 15.82 2.90 6.05
CA LEU A 240 15.69 2.15 7.30
C LEU A 240 16.69 1.00 7.29
N THR A 241 17.56 0.96 8.30
CA THR A 241 18.33 -0.26 8.58
C THR A 241 17.42 -1.26 9.31
N LEU A 242 17.62 -2.55 9.02
CA LEU A 242 16.73 -3.66 9.41
C LEU A 242 16.67 -3.98 10.91
N SER A 243 17.14 -3.09 11.78
CA SER A 243 17.13 -3.22 13.23
C SER A 243 16.45 -2.05 13.95
N SER A 244 16.05 -1.00 13.22
CA SER A 244 15.73 0.30 13.81
C SER A 244 14.46 0.88 13.19
N ALA A 245 13.51 1.25 14.04
CA ALA A 245 12.30 1.94 13.61
C ALA A 245 12.52 3.46 13.52
N SER A 246 11.72 4.13 12.70
CA SER A 246 11.64 5.60 12.67
C SER A 246 10.29 6.07 13.17
N ILE A 247 10.28 7.11 13.98
CA ILE A 247 9.08 7.89 14.30
C ILE A 247 9.17 9.20 13.52
N PHE A 248 8.15 9.47 12.71
CA PHE A 248 8.03 10.73 11.98
C PHE A 248 6.93 11.57 12.61
N THR A 249 7.23 12.83 12.88
CA THR A 249 6.27 13.84 13.33
C THR A 249 6.37 15.06 12.42
N ALA A 250 5.23 15.58 11.96
CA ALA A 250 5.16 16.76 11.11
C ALA A 250 4.23 17.83 11.71
N ASP A 251 4.32 19.05 11.22
CA ASP A 251 3.39 20.14 11.57
C ASP A 251 2.10 20.13 10.73
N LYS A 252 2.16 19.50 9.55
CA LYS A 252 1.06 19.26 8.60
C LYS A 252 0.91 17.77 8.30
N ASP A 253 -0.18 17.39 7.65
CA ASP A 253 -0.40 15.98 7.31
C ASP A 253 0.62 15.54 6.24
N ILE A 254 1.10 14.31 6.36
CA ILE A 254 2.08 13.70 5.45
C ILE A 254 1.60 12.33 4.99
N SER A 255 1.96 11.93 3.78
CA SER A 255 1.78 10.54 3.32
C SER A 255 3.11 9.80 3.45
N VAL A 256 3.08 8.58 3.99
CA VAL A 256 4.29 7.80 4.25
C VAL A 256 4.15 6.42 3.60
N VAL A 257 5.07 6.10 2.71
CA VAL A 257 5.10 4.84 1.95
C VAL A 257 6.43 4.15 2.18
N GLN A 258 6.38 2.86 2.42
CA GLN A 258 7.55 2.01 2.65
C GLN A 258 7.74 1.10 1.45
N PHE A 259 8.95 1.07 0.93
CA PHE A 259 9.36 0.23 -0.19
C PHE A 259 10.40 -0.78 0.29
N GLY A 260 10.11 -2.06 0.12
CA GLY A 260 11.10 -3.11 0.33
C GLY A 260 12.05 -3.19 -0.85
N VAL A 261 13.35 -3.21 -0.57
CA VAL A 261 14.38 -3.38 -1.60
C VAL A 261 14.82 -4.83 -1.68
N SER A 262 14.89 -5.36 -2.91
CA SER A 262 15.31 -6.74 -3.20
C SER A 262 16.74 -7.05 -2.75
N SER A 263 16.98 -8.28 -2.29
CA SER A 263 18.31 -8.86 -2.09
C SER A 263 18.60 -10.03 -3.05
N THR A 264 19.86 -10.40 -3.29
CA THR A 264 20.25 -11.49 -4.22
C THR A 264 19.75 -12.87 -3.82
N HIS A 265 19.30 -13.03 -2.57
CA HIS A 265 18.94 -14.33 -2.01
C HIS A 265 17.51 -14.39 -1.50
N LEU A 266 16.85 -13.28 -1.14
CA LEU A 266 15.58 -13.34 -0.42
C LEU A 266 14.67 -12.13 -0.69
N GLY A 267 13.66 -12.36 -1.54
CA GLY A 267 12.45 -11.54 -1.65
C GLY A 267 12.53 -10.46 -2.72
N ASP A 268 11.46 -10.38 -3.49
CA ASP A 268 11.27 -9.30 -4.46
C ASP A 268 10.78 -8.01 -3.79
N PRO A 269 10.95 -6.86 -4.47
CA PRO A 269 10.53 -5.58 -3.94
C PRO A 269 9.03 -5.53 -3.63
N TYR A 270 8.63 -4.73 -2.66
CA TYR A 270 7.22 -4.49 -2.32
C TYR A 270 6.96 -3.01 -2.09
N MET A 271 5.70 -2.61 -2.15
CA MET A 271 5.23 -1.28 -1.73
C MET A 271 4.22 -1.47 -0.59
N LEU A 272 4.32 -0.63 0.44
CA LEU A 272 3.42 -0.65 1.58
C LEU A 272 2.97 0.78 1.91
N LEU A 273 1.67 1.05 1.81
CA LEU A 273 1.11 2.28 2.34
C LEU A 273 1.02 2.19 3.88
N THR A 274 1.82 3.00 4.58
CA THR A 274 1.82 2.97 6.05
C THR A 274 0.56 3.65 6.60
N THR A 275 0.16 3.25 7.80
CA THR A 275 -1.07 3.78 8.42
C THR A 275 -0.77 4.91 9.39
N PRO A 276 -1.56 6.00 9.36
CA PRO A 276 -1.56 7.03 10.38
C PRO A 276 -1.63 6.48 11.81
N PHE A 277 -0.87 7.06 12.74
CA PHE A 277 -0.87 6.61 14.14
C PHE A 277 -2.26 6.67 14.80
N ASN A 278 -3.10 7.64 14.41
CA ASN A 278 -4.47 7.80 14.94
C ASN A 278 -5.48 6.76 14.41
N ALA A 279 -5.10 5.92 13.44
CA ALA A 279 -5.94 4.85 12.90
C ALA A 279 -5.64 3.48 13.55
N PHE A 280 -4.86 3.44 14.63
CA PHE A 280 -4.51 2.22 15.35
C PHE A 280 -5.73 1.70 16.14
N MET A 281 -5.96 0.39 16.10
CA MET A 281 -7.17 -0.28 16.61
C MET A 281 -6.81 -1.39 17.59
N ARG A 282 -7.80 -1.90 18.32
CA ARG A 282 -7.59 -3.00 19.28
C ARG A 282 -7.62 -4.39 18.66
N SER A 283 -8.12 -4.53 17.43
CA SER A 283 -8.32 -5.81 16.77
C SER A 283 -8.28 -5.64 15.27
N TYR A 284 -7.65 -6.59 14.59
CA TYR A 284 -7.58 -6.69 13.14
C TYR A 284 -7.85 -8.13 12.71
N GLU A 285 -8.53 -8.29 11.58
CA GLU A 285 -8.67 -9.56 10.86
C GLU A 285 -7.98 -9.36 9.50
N PHE A 286 -7.16 -10.32 9.06
CA PHE A 286 -6.37 -10.19 7.84
C PHE A 286 -6.13 -11.55 7.19
N LEU A 287 -5.72 -11.55 5.92
CA LEU A 287 -5.36 -12.75 5.18
C LEU A 287 -3.94 -12.65 4.67
N THR A 288 -3.22 -13.77 4.66
CA THR A 288 -1.97 -13.87 3.90
C THR A 288 -2.25 -14.12 2.43
N PHE A 289 -1.30 -13.73 1.57
CA PHE A 289 -1.37 -14.04 0.15
C PHE A 289 -1.49 -15.55 -0.07
N ALA A 290 -2.51 -15.98 -0.79
CA ALA A 290 -2.69 -17.39 -1.15
C ALA A 290 -1.66 -17.78 -2.22
N ASN A 291 -1.01 -18.93 -2.08
CA ASN A 291 0.03 -19.33 -3.02
C ASN A 291 -0.55 -19.86 -4.34
N TYR A 292 -0.21 -19.22 -5.47
CA TYR A 292 -0.68 -19.62 -6.80
C TYR A 292 0.30 -20.49 -7.60
N ASN A 293 1.56 -20.66 -7.15
CA ASN A 293 2.65 -21.24 -7.97
C ASN A 293 3.56 -22.27 -7.24
N TYR A 294 3.00 -23.26 -6.55
CA TYR A 294 3.66 -24.48 -6.02
C TYR A 294 4.86 -24.35 -5.06
N GLU A 295 5.42 -23.16 -4.80
CA GLU A 295 6.49 -22.93 -3.81
C GLU A 295 5.98 -22.18 -2.57
N SER A 296 6.19 -22.74 -1.38
CA SER A 296 5.71 -22.16 -0.12
C SER A 296 6.24 -20.75 0.12
N ILE A 297 5.34 -19.83 0.48
CA ILE A 297 5.70 -18.47 0.91
C ILE A 297 5.93 -18.46 2.43
N SER A 298 7.01 -17.84 2.87
CA SER A 298 7.26 -17.56 4.28
C SER A 298 6.53 -16.26 4.66
N HIS A 299 5.47 -16.39 5.45
CA HIS A 299 4.64 -15.26 5.88
C HIS A 299 5.06 -14.77 7.27
N ARG A 300 5.05 -13.45 7.43
CA ARG A 300 5.34 -12.77 8.69
C ARG A 300 4.32 -11.67 8.95
N LEU A 301 4.04 -11.46 10.22
CA LEU A 301 3.25 -10.35 10.74
C LEU A 301 4.18 -9.42 11.51
N VAL A 302 4.16 -8.13 11.16
CA VAL A 302 4.83 -7.09 11.93
C VAL A 302 3.77 -6.25 12.62
N LEU A 303 3.87 -6.14 13.95
CA LEU A 303 2.91 -5.39 14.77
C LEU A 303 3.61 -4.26 15.51
N ILE A 304 2.90 -3.14 15.65
CA ILE A 304 3.21 -2.04 16.56
C ILE A 304 2.14 -2.00 17.64
N ALA A 305 2.54 -1.80 18.89
CA ALA A 305 1.66 -1.71 20.04
C ALA A 305 2.14 -0.63 21.02
N ASN A 306 1.24 -0.13 21.87
CA ASN A 306 1.66 0.59 23.08
C ASN A 306 2.04 -0.38 24.21
N ASN A 307 2.70 0.16 25.24
CA ASN A 307 3.16 -0.60 26.39
C ASN A 307 2.08 -1.46 27.08
N VAL A 308 0.84 -0.98 27.19
CA VAL A 308 -0.21 -1.76 27.87
C VAL A 308 -0.71 -2.90 26.99
N ALA A 309 -0.64 -2.78 25.66
CA ALA A 309 -1.08 -3.83 24.76
C ALA A 309 -0.09 -5.00 24.68
N THR A 310 1.21 -4.79 24.85
CA THR A 310 2.24 -5.85 24.77
C THR A 310 2.00 -7.00 25.75
N GLU A 311 1.44 -6.69 26.92
CA GLU A 311 1.10 -7.67 27.97
C GLU A 311 -0.10 -8.56 27.64
N SER A 312 -0.97 -8.13 26.71
CA SER A 312 -2.28 -8.74 26.50
C SER A 312 -2.67 -8.82 25.02
N THR A 313 -1.69 -8.97 24.14
CA THR A 313 -1.91 -9.17 22.69
C THR A 313 -1.96 -10.66 22.34
N PHE A 314 -2.93 -11.03 21.52
CA PHE A 314 -3.18 -12.37 21.02
C PHE A 314 -3.11 -12.38 19.50
N LEU A 315 -2.44 -13.39 18.95
CA LEU A 315 -2.55 -13.80 17.56
C LEU A 315 -3.35 -15.11 17.53
N ASP A 316 -4.53 -15.05 16.92
CA ASP A 316 -5.56 -16.08 16.97
C ASP A 316 -5.92 -16.47 18.41
N ILE A 317 -5.44 -17.62 18.87
CA ILE A 317 -5.62 -18.09 20.26
C ILE A 317 -4.34 -18.00 21.10
N LEU A 318 -3.21 -17.65 20.47
CA LEU A 318 -1.91 -17.62 21.11
C LEU A 318 -1.62 -16.22 21.67
N GLN A 319 -1.38 -16.13 22.97
CA GLN A 319 -0.86 -14.90 23.57
C GLN A 319 0.60 -14.70 23.18
N LEU A 320 0.94 -13.49 22.75
CA LEU A 320 2.32 -13.13 22.42
C LEU A 320 3.11 -12.88 23.70
N ASN A 321 4.37 -13.32 23.71
CA ASN A 321 5.25 -13.13 24.85
C ASN A 321 5.66 -11.65 24.97
N PRO A 322 5.40 -10.97 26.11
CA PRO A 322 5.78 -9.58 26.30
C PRO A 322 7.29 -9.31 26.14
N MET A 323 8.15 -10.32 26.36
CA MET A 323 9.61 -10.20 26.23
C MET A 323 10.12 -10.19 24.78
N ASP A 324 9.28 -10.57 23.81
CA ASP A 324 9.67 -10.63 22.39
C ASP A 324 9.49 -9.27 21.68
N TRP A 325 8.89 -8.29 22.37
CA TRP A 325 8.66 -6.95 21.86
C TRP A 325 9.91 -6.08 21.96
N THR A 326 10.20 -5.34 20.91
CA THR A 326 11.31 -4.37 20.86
C THR A 326 10.76 -2.96 21.01
N SER A 327 11.39 -2.15 21.88
CA SER A 327 10.93 -0.78 22.17
C SER A 327 11.22 0.20 21.03
N ILE A 328 10.28 1.11 20.77
CA ILE A 328 10.40 2.26 19.85
C ILE A 328 9.78 3.49 20.52
N GLY A 329 10.61 4.32 21.16
CA GLY A 329 10.12 5.45 21.93
C GLY A 329 9.18 5.00 23.05
N LYS A 330 7.89 5.38 22.96
CA LYS A 330 6.82 4.95 23.90
C LYS A 330 6.00 3.75 23.41
N ASN A 331 6.31 3.25 22.22
CA ASN A 331 5.64 2.13 21.57
C ASN A 331 6.59 0.95 21.49
N PHE A 332 6.10 -0.16 20.95
CA PHE A 332 6.81 -1.41 20.81
C PHE A 332 6.46 -2.02 19.46
N PHE A 333 7.36 -2.83 18.92
CA PHE A 333 7.06 -3.67 17.76
C PHE A 333 7.53 -5.09 17.95
N ILE A 334 6.92 -6.02 17.21
CA ILE A 334 7.28 -7.43 17.16
C ILE A 334 7.13 -7.92 15.73
N ASN A 335 7.92 -8.92 15.36
CA ASN A 335 7.91 -9.54 14.04
C ASN A 335 7.78 -11.07 14.18
N ILE A 336 6.68 -11.63 13.72
CA ILE A 336 6.23 -12.99 14.07
C ILE A 336 6.02 -13.81 12.79
N PRO A 337 6.53 -15.04 12.69
CA PRO A 337 6.16 -15.93 11.59
C PRO A 337 4.69 -16.37 11.74
N ILE A 338 3.96 -16.41 10.63
CA ILE A 338 2.55 -16.84 10.58
C ILE A 338 2.35 -17.89 9.50
N SER A 339 1.30 -18.70 9.62
CA SER A 339 0.91 -19.66 8.57
C SER A 339 0.20 -18.94 7.41
N GLU A 340 0.04 -19.64 6.29
CA GLU A 340 -0.88 -19.20 5.24
C GLU A 340 -2.33 -19.29 5.75
N GLY A 341 -3.15 -18.27 5.48
CA GLY A 341 -4.59 -18.26 5.75
C GLY A 341 -5.10 -16.94 6.32
N ALA A 342 -6.31 -17.01 6.88
CA ALA A 342 -6.92 -15.91 7.60
C ALA A 342 -6.52 -15.94 9.08
N HIS A 343 -6.19 -14.78 9.62
CA HIS A 343 -5.72 -14.59 10.97
C HIS A 343 -6.45 -13.44 11.65
N LYS A 344 -6.43 -13.45 12.99
CA LYS A 344 -6.91 -12.35 13.81
C LYS A 344 -5.85 -11.96 14.82
N VAL A 345 -5.57 -10.67 14.96
CA VAL A 345 -4.76 -10.13 16.05
C VAL A 345 -5.60 -9.18 16.89
N TYR A 346 -5.49 -9.26 18.21
CA TYR A 346 -6.23 -8.37 19.11
C TYR A 346 -5.56 -8.20 20.47
N THR A 347 -5.88 -7.09 21.15
CA THR A 347 -5.46 -6.85 22.54
C THR A 347 -6.67 -6.70 23.46
N LEU A 348 -6.61 -7.36 24.62
CA LEU A 348 -7.61 -7.20 25.67
C LEU A 348 -7.28 -6.05 26.64
N ALA A 349 -6.09 -5.45 26.53
CA ALA A 349 -5.69 -4.33 27.37
C ALA A 349 -6.60 -3.12 27.16
N ASP A 350 -7.11 -2.57 28.26
CA ASP A 350 -7.82 -1.29 28.21
C ASP A 350 -6.85 -0.15 27.88
N GLY A 351 -7.27 0.75 26.98
CA GLY A 351 -6.37 1.73 26.36
C GLY A 351 -5.27 1.14 25.47
N GLY A 352 -5.27 -0.17 25.22
CA GLY A 352 -4.36 -0.82 24.28
C GLY A 352 -4.68 -0.46 22.84
N PHE A 353 -3.65 -0.36 22.00
CA PHE A 353 -3.84 -0.25 20.55
C PHE A 353 -2.77 -1.07 19.82
N LEU A 354 -3.11 -1.44 18.59
CA LEU A 354 -2.28 -2.20 17.68
C LEU A 354 -2.30 -1.53 16.30
N TRP A 355 -1.27 -1.80 15.52
CA TRP A 355 -1.27 -1.69 14.06
C TRP A 355 -0.30 -2.71 13.50
N GLY A 356 -0.40 -3.05 12.22
CA GLY A 356 0.60 -3.88 11.59
C GLY A 356 0.45 -4.01 10.09
N PHE A 357 1.35 -4.79 9.54
CA PHE A 357 1.33 -5.22 8.15
C PHE A 357 1.82 -6.67 8.09
N ILE A 358 1.40 -7.35 7.04
CA ILE A 358 1.91 -8.66 6.68
C ILE A 358 2.94 -8.52 5.60
N TYR A 359 3.88 -9.46 5.63
CA TYR A 359 4.96 -9.53 4.68
C TYR A 359 5.23 -10.98 4.33
N GLY A 360 5.34 -11.29 3.04
CA GLY A 360 5.64 -12.63 2.55
C GLY A 360 6.86 -12.64 1.64
N ARG A 361 7.66 -13.70 1.76
CA ARG A 361 8.83 -13.95 0.89
C ARG A 361 8.77 -15.35 0.31
N LYS A 362 9.10 -15.48 -0.98
CA LYS A 362 9.58 -16.71 -1.60
C LYS A 362 10.71 -16.42 -2.59
N THR A 363 11.28 -17.45 -3.18
CA THR A 363 12.24 -17.31 -4.28
C THR A 363 11.58 -16.53 -5.41
N HIS A 364 12.15 -15.38 -5.79
CA HIS A 364 11.66 -14.54 -6.90
C HIS A 364 10.19 -14.07 -6.78
N SER A 365 9.70 -13.80 -5.57
CA SER A 365 8.44 -13.04 -5.37
C SER A 365 8.29 -12.69 -3.89
N GLY A 366 7.71 -11.52 -3.64
CA GLY A 366 7.34 -11.05 -2.30
C GLY A 366 5.90 -10.57 -2.30
N TYR A 367 5.45 -10.07 -1.16
CA TYR A 367 4.34 -9.12 -1.08
C TYR A 367 4.40 -8.44 0.28
N ALA A 368 3.86 -7.23 0.38
CA ALA A 368 3.55 -6.62 1.68
C ALA A 368 2.16 -6.02 1.62
N SER A 369 1.44 -6.05 2.74
CA SER A 369 0.12 -5.44 2.79
C SER A 369 -0.24 -5.00 4.20
N SER A 370 -0.94 -3.88 4.33
CA SER A 370 -1.54 -3.51 5.61
C SER A 370 -2.54 -4.57 6.07
N ILE A 371 -2.57 -4.86 7.38
CA ILE A 371 -3.62 -5.73 7.93
C ILE A 371 -4.98 -5.03 7.93
N GLY A 372 -6.06 -5.82 7.82
CA GLY A 372 -7.42 -5.35 7.56
C GLY A 372 -7.89 -4.31 8.57
N ARG A 373 -7.92 -3.05 8.14
CA ARG A 373 -8.32 -1.88 8.94
C ARG A 373 -9.67 -1.36 8.46
N TYR A 374 -10.56 -1.05 9.39
CA TYR A 374 -11.69 -0.18 9.08
C TYR A 374 -11.26 1.25 9.41
N LEU A 375 -11.26 2.13 8.42
CA LEU A 375 -10.91 3.55 8.60
C LEU A 375 -12.06 4.27 9.33
N CYS A 376 -12.22 4.07 10.63
CA CYS A 376 -13.22 4.77 11.43
C CYS A 376 -12.73 6.19 11.76
N GLU A 377 -13.63 7.18 11.73
CA GLU A 377 -13.35 8.50 12.31
C GLU A 377 -13.27 8.46 13.86
N THR A 378 -13.79 7.39 14.49
CA THR A 378 -13.74 7.19 15.95
C THR A 378 -13.64 5.71 16.34
N GLY A 379 -12.43 5.30 16.79
CA GLY A 379 -12.09 4.34 17.86
C GLY A 379 -12.79 2.99 18.09
N ASN A 380 -13.84 2.58 17.37
CA ASN A 380 -14.54 1.34 17.69
C ASN A 380 -15.26 0.74 16.48
N CYS A 381 -14.55 -0.01 15.65
CA CYS A 381 -15.16 -0.79 14.56
C CYS A 381 -14.80 -2.28 14.70
N PRO A 382 -15.67 -3.10 15.33
CA PRO A 382 -15.55 -4.54 15.23
C PRO A 382 -16.20 -5.00 13.91
N VAL A 383 -15.42 -5.67 13.05
CA VAL A 383 -15.93 -6.24 11.77
C VAL A 383 -15.45 -7.69 11.60
N LYS A 384 -16.21 -8.47 10.80
CA LYS A 384 -16.35 -9.93 10.92
C LYS A 384 -16.08 -10.75 9.63
N TYR A 385 -15.66 -10.21 8.49
CA TYR A 385 -15.56 -11.02 7.24
C TYR A 385 -14.39 -10.59 6.32
N ILE A 386 -13.81 -11.54 5.56
CA ILE A 386 -12.61 -11.35 4.70
C ILE A 386 -12.84 -11.97 3.31
N VAL A 387 -12.45 -11.27 2.23
CA VAL A 387 -12.56 -11.64 0.81
C VAL A 387 -11.21 -11.41 0.11
N HIS A 388 -10.85 -12.28 -0.83
CA HIS A 388 -9.67 -12.13 -1.68
C HIS A 388 -10.09 -11.99 -3.15
N ALA A 389 -9.76 -10.86 -3.78
CA ALA A 389 -9.91 -10.66 -5.21
C ALA A 389 -8.53 -10.85 -5.87
N TYR A 390 -8.47 -11.69 -6.89
CA TYR A 390 -7.22 -12.18 -7.46
C TYR A 390 -7.21 -12.00 -8.97
N SER A 391 -6.05 -11.68 -9.55
CA SER A 391 -5.84 -11.82 -10.98
C SER A 391 -4.54 -12.57 -11.26
N ASN A 392 -4.58 -13.43 -12.27
CA ASN A 392 -3.41 -14.11 -12.85
C ASN A 392 -2.51 -13.15 -13.66
N LYS A 393 -2.82 -11.85 -13.67
CA LYS A 393 -2.13 -10.79 -14.41
C LYS A 393 -2.04 -9.49 -13.60
N ILE A 394 -1.10 -8.64 -13.99
CA ILE A 394 -0.72 -7.40 -13.31
C ILE A 394 -1.76 -6.30 -13.64
N PHE A 395 -2.27 -5.58 -12.64
CA PHE A 395 -3.19 -4.44 -12.78
C PHE A 395 -2.51 -3.09 -12.85
#